data_AF-A0A9E0SGC3-F1
#
_entry.id   AF-A0A9E0SGC3-F1
#
_cell.length_a   1.000
_cell.length_b   1.000
_cell.length_c   1.000
_cell.angle_alpha   90.00
_cell.angle_beta   90.00
_cell.angle_gamma   90.00
#
_symmetry.space_group_name_H-M   'P 1'
#
loop_
_entity.id
_entity.type
_entity.pdbx_description
1 polymer ?
#
loop_
_entity_poly.entity_id
_entity_poly.type
_entity_poly.pdbx_seq_one_letter_code
_entity_poly.pdbx_strand_id
1 'polypeptide(L)'
;SVGPNGTMHKDVTVNYEVDKTVRYVQQPMGGIKRLSVAVVVNYKRETDKAGKVTNKPLTDAEKAQITDLVKEAMGFNKDRGDTLNVVNSPFATEKEKIDAGPFWKQPETWSSAGYYGKWALILAVIAYLYFTFLKPIIGRIGEALKPQPIRLVHDEGGNDEEGEHMPRGYESNLERAKQLARDDPKMVANVVKTWVGGNE
;
A
#
# COMPACT_ATOMS: atom_id res chain seq x y z
N SER A 1 -34.10 42.36 -128.87
CA SER A 1 -34.91 42.65 -127.67
C SER A 1 -34.14 42.22 -126.45
N VAL A 2 -33.93 43.12 -125.49
CA VAL A 2 -33.15 42.87 -124.25
C VAL A 2 -34.11 42.24 -123.23
N GLY A 3 -33.78 41.04 -122.72
CA GLY A 3 -34.51 40.36 -121.62
C GLY A 3 -33.85 40.62 -120.26
N PRO A 4 -34.60 40.54 -119.14
CA PRO A 4 -34.37 41.35 -117.94
C PRO A 4 -33.27 40.80 -117.02
N ASN A 5 -32.52 41.72 -116.40
CA ASN A 5 -31.58 41.45 -115.32
C ASN A 5 -32.32 40.99 -114.06
N GLY A 6 -32.32 39.69 -113.77
CA GLY A 6 -32.78 39.14 -112.51
C GLY A 6 -31.79 39.44 -111.38
N THR A 7 -32.21 40.23 -110.40
CA THR A 7 -31.47 40.45 -109.16
C THR A 7 -31.43 39.17 -108.34
N MET A 8 -30.25 38.56 -108.23
CA MET A 8 -30.02 37.34 -107.47
C MET A 8 -29.81 37.71 -105.98
N HIS A 9 -30.81 37.46 -105.14
CA HIS A 9 -30.71 37.61 -103.68
C HIS A 9 -30.34 36.28 -103.05
N LYS A 10 -29.34 36.26 -102.17
CA LYS A 10 -28.88 35.04 -101.49
C LYS A 10 -28.91 35.27 -99.98
N ASP A 11 -29.95 34.74 -99.35
CA ASP A 11 -30.01 34.63 -97.89
C ASP A 11 -29.22 33.41 -97.44
N VAL A 12 -28.21 33.62 -96.61
CA VAL A 12 -27.43 32.55 -95.98
C VAL A 12 -27.58 32.69 -94.47
N THR A 13 -28.34 31.78 -93.88
CA THR A 13 -28.38 31.61 -92.42
C THR A 13 -27.28 30.63 -92.03
N VAL A 14 -26.26 31.11 -91.31
CA VAL A 14 -25.21 30.25 -90.75
C VAL A 14 -25.51 30.02 -89.29
N ASN A 15 -25.83 28.77 -88.94
CA ASN A 15 -25.90 28.35 -87.55
C ASN A 15 -24.50 27.97 -87.08
N TYR A 16 -24.08 28.57 -85.97
CA TYR A 16 -22.88 28.19 -85.26
C TYR A 16 -23.28 27.38 -84.03
N GLU A 17 -22.81 26.14 -83.94
CA GLU A 17 -22.87 25.40 -82.70
C GLU A 17 -21.69 25.85 -81.83
N VAL A 18 -21.99 26.28 -80.61
CA VAL A 18 -20.96 26.73 -79.67
C VAL A 18 -20.47 25.53 -78.88
N ASP A 19 -19.15 25.38 -78.77
CA ASP A 19 -18.52 24.29 -78.02
C ASP A 19 -18.96 24.31 -76.55
N LYS A 20 -19.62 23.23 -76.11
CA LYS A 20 -20.02 23.04 -74.71
C LYS A 20 -18.98 22.19 -73.99
N THR A 21 -18.22 22.79 -73.09
CA THR A 21 -17.38 22.02 -72.16
C THR A 21 -18.17 21.69 -70.89
N VAL A 22 -18.44 20.40 -70.67
CA VAL A 22 -19.05 19.91 -69.42
C VAL A 22 -17.96 19.37 -68.51
N ARG A 23 -17.74 20.02 -67.36
CA ARG A 23 -16.81 19.53 -66.33
C ARG A 23 -17.60 18.84 -65.21
N TYR A 24 -17.36 17.55 -65.02
CA TYR A 24 -17.81 16.83 -63.83
C TYR A 24 -16.74 16.95 -62.74
N VAL A 25 -17.10 17.55 -61.60
CA VAL A 25 -16.24 17.60 -60.41
C VAL A 25 -16.85 16.69 -59.37
N GLN A 26 -16.24 15.52 -59.15
CA GLN A 26 -16.59 14.68 -58.01
C GLN A 26 -15.82 15.16 -56.78
N GLN A 27 -16.50 15.83 -55.86
CA GLN A 27 -15.89 16.20 -54.58
C GLN A 27 -15.98 15.02 -53.61
N PRO A 28 -14.86 14.59 -53.00
CA PRO A 28 -14.90 13.54 -51.99
C PRO A 28 -15.69 13.99 -50.76
N MET A 29 -16.44 13.06 -50.16
CA MET A 29 -17.16 13.27 -48.91
C MET A 29 -16.14 13.30 -47.76
N GLY A 30 -16.15 14.34 -46.90
CA GLY A 30 -15.29 14.40 -45.70
C GLY A 30 -14.33 15.59 -45.56
N GLY A 31 -14.60 16.73 -46.19
CA GLY A 31 -13.77 17.94 -46.04
C GLY A 31 -13.96 18.66 -44.70
N ILE A 32 -12.92 19.38 -44.25
CA ILE A 32 -12.99 20.24 -43.07
C ILE A 32 -13.68 21.56 -43.45
N LYS A 33 -14.80 21.89 -42.77
CA LYS A 33 -15.52 23.16 -43.00
C LYS A 33 -14.94 24.35 -42.25
N ARG A 34 -14.44 24.15 -41.02
CA ARG A 34 -13.85 25.17 -40.16
C ARG A 34 -13.08 24.53 -39.00
N LEU A 35 -11.94 25.12 -38.63
CA LEU A 35 -11.20 24.78 -37.42
C LEU A 35 -11.28 25.89 -36.38
N SER A 36 -11.45 25.50 -35.11
CA SER A 36 -11.39 26.41 -33.96
C SER A 36 -10.46 25.82 -32.92
N VAL A 37 -9.33 26.51 -32.67
CA VAL A 37 -8.26 26.00 -31.82
C VAL A 37 -7.95 27.01 -30.72
N ALA A 38 -7.85 26.51 -29.49
CA ALA A 38 -7.38 27.27 -28.34
C ALA A 38 -6.14 26.60 -27.77
N VAL A 39 -5.09 27.38 -27.55
CA VAL A 39 -3.82 26.91 -26.99
C VAL A 39 -3.53 27.69 -25.73
N VAL A 40 -3.29 26.97 -24.63
CA VAL A 40 -2.83 27.58 -23.38
C VAL A 40 -1.39 27.17 -23.14
N VAL A 41 -0.52 28.15 -22.97
CA VAL A 41 0.91 27.96 -22.74
C VAL A 41 1.24 28.35 -21.31
N ASN A 42 2.02 27.51 -20.63
CA ASN A 42 2.48 27.78 -19.27
C ASN A 42 3.61 28.82 -19.27
N TYR A 43 3.83 29.44 -18.11
CA TYR A 43 4.96 30.35 -17.89
C TYR A 43 6.29 29.59 -18.00
N LYS A 44 7.31 30.27 -18.53
CA LYS A 44 8.67 29.72 -18.58
C LYS A 44 9.32 29.77 -17.20
N ARG A 45 10.05 28.72 -16.85
CA ARG A 45 10.80 28.65 -15.59
C ARG A 45 12.17 29.26 -15.83
N GLU A 46 12.47 30.33 -15.10
CA GLU A 46 13.76 31.02 -15.15
C GLU A 46 14.41 30.87 -13.77
N THR A 47 15.61 30.29 -13.72
CA THR A 47 16.37 30.11 -12.49
C THR A 47 17.38 31.24 -12.38
N ASP A 48 17.27 32.05 -11.32
CA ASP A 48 18.21 33.11 -11.04
C ASP A 48 19.57 32.57 -10.56
N LYS A 49 20.61 33.40 -10.57
CA LYS A 49 21.98 33.07 -10.14
C LYS A 49 22.04 32.56 -8.69
N ALA A 50 21.06 32.92 -7.86
CA ALA A 50 20.89 32.45 -6.49
C ALA A 50 20.13 31.11 -6.37
N GLY A 51 19.83 30.43 -7.49
CA GLY A 51 19.10 29.15 -7.51
C GLY A 51 17.58 29.28 -7.32
N LYS A 52 17.04 30.51 -7.26
CA LYS A 52 15.60 30.75 -7.13
C LYS A 52 14.91 30.56 -8.48
N VAL A 53 14.03 29.57 -8.56
CA VAL A 53 13.18 29.33 -9.75
C VAL A 53 11.99 30.29 -9.71
N THR A 54 11.83 31.08 -10.76
CA THR A 54 10.70 31.99 -10.94
C THR A 54 9.93 31.64 -12.21
N ASN A 55 8.62 31.85 -12.18
CA ASN A 55 7.76 31.64 -13.34
C ASN A 55 7.56 32.98 -14.03
N LYS A 56 8.00 33.09 -15.28
CA LYS A 56 7.95 34.31 -16.08
C LYS A 56 7.00 34.14 -17.25
N PRO A 57 6.14 35.13 -17.55
CA PRO A 57 5.34 35.11 -18.76
C PRO A 57 6.24 35.11 -20.01
N LEU A 58 5.70 34.57 -21.10
CA LEU A 58 6.31 34.62 -22.43
C LEU A 58 6.23 36.05 -22.95
N THR A 59 7.28 36.44 -23.64
CA THR A 59 7.35 37.70 -24.38
C THR A 59 6.39 37.70 -25.56
N ASP A 60 6.10 38.88 -26.12
CA ASP A 60 5.22 38.99 -27.30
C ASP A 60 5.82 38.30 -28.53
N ALA A 61 7.14 38.34 -28.69
CA ALA A 61 7.84 37.64 -29.76
C ALA A 61 7.67 36.11 -29.66
N GLU A 62 7.83 35.54 -28.46
CA GLU A 62 7.63 34.10 -28.23
C GLU A 62 6.16 33.71 -28.47
N LYS A 63 5.19 34.54 -28.04
CA LYS A 63 3.77 34.29 -28.32
C LYS A 63 3.46 34.33 -29.83
N ALA A 64 4.05 35.27 -30.57
CA ALA A 64 3.88 35.37 -32.01
C ALA A 64 4.44 34.13 -32.73
N GLN A 65 5.66 33.72 -32.37
CA GLN A 65 6.28 32.52 -32.91
C GLN A 65 5.45 31.25 -32.66
N ILE A 66 4.91 31.08 -31.45
CA ILE A 66 4.02 29.96 -31.14
C ILE A 66 2.74 30.05 -31.96
N THR A 67 2.15 31.24 -32.09
CA THR A 67 0.93 31.45 -32.87
C THR A 67 1.14 31.05 -34.32
N ASP A 68 2.26 31.43 -34.93
CA ASP A 68 2.56 31.11 -36.33
C ASP A 68 2.86 29.63 -36.52
N LEU A 69 3.63 29.01 -35.62
CA LEU A 69 3.86 27.57 -35.64
C LEU A 69 2.56 26.77 -35.56
N VAL A 70 1.64 27.18 -34.68
CA VAL A 70 0.35 26.50 -34.52
C VAL A 70 -0.55 26.73 -35.75
N LYS A 71 -0.52 27.91 -36.38
CA LYS A 71 -1.22 28.16 -37.65
C LYS A 71 -0.72 27.24 -38.77
N GLU A 72 0.60 27.11 -38.90
CA GLU A 72 1.22 26.22 -39.90
C GLU A 72 0.85 24.76 -39.63
N ALA A 73 0.99 24.31 -38.38
CA ALA A 73 0.71 22.93 -37.99
C ALA A 73 -0.76 22.52 -38.22
N MET A 74 -1.72 23.44 -38.03
CA MET A 74 -3.14 23.15 -38.28
C MET A 74 -3.57 23.36 -39.74
N GLY A 75 -2.70 23.92 -40.59
CA GLY A 75 -3.08 24.36 -41.94
C GLY A 75 -4.14 25.47 -41.92
N PHE A 76 -3.92 26.49 -41.09
CA PHE A 76 -4.85 27.61 -40.88
C PHE A 76 -5.30 28.22 -42.21
N ASN A 77 -6.60 28.33 -42.39
CA ASN A 77 -7.20 28.91 -43.59
C ASN A 77 -8.24 29.96 -43.21
N LYS A 78 -7.96 31.22 -43.58
CA LYS A 78 -8.86 32.36 -43.32
C LYS A 78 -10.15 32.27 -44.13
N ASP A 79 -10.10 31.77 -45.37
CA ASP A 79 -11.27 31.63 -46.24
C ASP A 79 -12.19 30.50 -45.78
N ARG A 80 -11.63 29.47 -45.13
CA ARG A 80 -12.38 28.42 -44.41
C ARG A 80 -13.03 28.96 -43.12
N GLY A 81 -12.63 30.13 -42.65
CA GLY A 81 -13.13 30.76 -41.44
C GLY A 81 -12.49 30.23 -40.15
N ASP A 82 -11.26 29.75 -40.23
CA ASP A 82 -10.56 29.20 -39.06
C ASP A 82 -10.23 30.27 -38.02
N THR A 83 -10.16 29.85 -36.76
CA THR A 83 -9.86 30.72 -35.61
C THR A 83 -8.84 30.08 -34.67
N LEU A 84 -7.87 30.87 -34.21
CA LEU A 84 -6.86 30.47 -33.23
C LEU A 84 -6.79 31.50 -32.10
N ASN A 85 -6.79 31.02 -30.84
CA ASN A 85 -6.50 31.84 -29.67
C ASN A 85 -5.37 31.21 -28.85
N VAL A 86 -4.34 32.01 -28.53
CA VAL A 86 -3.20 31.58 -27.71
C VAL A 86 -3.18 32.39 -26.43
N VAL A 87 -3.32 31.71 -25.30
CA VAL A 87 -3.34 32.33 -23.97
C VAL A 87 -2.11 31.88 -23.20
N ASN A 88 -1.47 32.81 -22.52
CA ASN A 88 -0.36 32.50 -21.63
C ASN A 88 -0.79 32.67 -20.18
N SER A 89 -0.81 31.58 -19.43
CA SER A 89 -1.28 31.56 -18.05
C SER A 89 -0.45 30.61 -17.22
N PRO A 90 -0.16 30.92 -15.94
CA PRO A 90 0.47 29.96 -15.06
C PRO A 90 -0.47 28.77 -14.87
N PHE A 91 0.07 27.56 -15.03
CA PHE A 91 -0.69 26.36 -14.71
C PHE A 91 -0.76 26.18 -13.21
N ALA A 92 -1.91 25.68 -12.73
CA ALA A 92 -2.03 25.26 -11.34
C ALA A 92 -0.95 24.21 -11.07
N THR A 93 0.01 24.55 -10.22
CA THR A 93 0.89 23.53 -9.67
C THR A 93 0.10 22.92 -8.52
N GLU A 94 -0.69 21.89 -8.81
CA GLU A 94 -1.12 20.94 -7.79
C GLU A 94 0.14 20.30 -7.22
N LYS A 95 0.77 21.02 -6.30
CA LYS A 95 1.24 20.34 -5.12
C LYS A 95 -0.07 19.96 -4.44
N GLU A 96 -0.62 18.80 -4.78
CA GLU A 96 -1.28 17.99 -3.77
C GLU A 96 -0.22 17.83 -2.67
N LYS A 97 -0.13 18.83 -1.80
CA LYS A 97 -0.02 18.53 -0.40
C LYS A 97 -1.29 17.73 -0.18
N ILE A 98 -1.17 16.41 -0.35
CA ILE A 98 -1.88 15.49 0.51
C ILE A 98 -1.51 16.04 1.87
N ASP A 99 -2.38 16.89 2.39
CA ASP A 99 -2.27 17.38 3.74
C ASP A 99 -2.43 16.08 4.49
N ALA A 100 -1.29 15.49 4.85
CA ALA A 100 -1.22 14.29 5.63
C ALA A 100 -1.80 14.74 6.96
N GLY A 101 -3.13 14.75 7.01
CA GLY A 101 -3.90 15.00 8.20
C GLY A 101 -3.25 14.14 9.26
N PRO A 102 -3.14 14.67 10.48
CA PRO A 102 -2.23 14.09 11.46
C PRO A 102 -2.45 12.58 11.55
N PHE A 103 -1.37 11.79 11.66
CA PHE A 103 -1.32 10.34 11.41
C PHE A 103 -2.50 9.51 11.98
N TRP A 104 -3.18 9.99 13.02
CA TRP A 104 -4.39 9.42 13.61
C TRP A 104 -5.67 9.50 12.74
N LYS A 105 -5.71 10.34 11.68
CA LYS A 105 -6.85 10.50 10.74
C LYS A 105 -6.69 9.66 9.46
N GLN A 106 -5.57 8.99 9.26
CA GLN A 106 -5.34 8.19 8.06
C GLN A 106 -6.08 6.84 8.17
N PRO A 107 -6.99 6.50 7.25
CA PRO A 107 -7.75 5.23 7.32
C PRO A 107 -6.85 3.99 7.27
N GLU A 108 -5.65 4.11 6.68
CA GLU A 108 -4.61 3.08 6.66
C GLU A 108 -4.09 2.71 8.06
N THR A 109 -3.97 3.68 9.00
CA THR A 109 -3.46 3.41 10.36
C THR A 109 -4.47 2.68 11.25
N TRP A 110 -5.76 2.83 10.95
CA TRP A 110 -6.85 2.15 11.67
C TRP A 110 -6.92 0.65 11.38
N SER A 111 -6.46 0.20 10.21
CA SER A 111 -6.43 -1.23 9.86
C SER A 111 -5.54 -2.04 10.82
N SER A 112 -4.44 -1.43 11.28
CA SER A 112 -3.44 -2.06 12.16
C SER A 112 -3.73 -1.81 13.64
N ALA A 113 -4.22 -0.62 14.00
CA ALA A 113 -4.54 -0.28 15.38
C ALA A 113 -5.64 -1.18 15.99
N GLY A 114 -6.64 -1.56 15.19
CA GLY A 114 -7.68 -2.50 15.62
C GLY A 114 -7.15 -3.90 15.93
N TYR A 115 -6.09 -4.35 15.24
CA TYR A 115 -5.46 -5.65 15.49
C TYR A 115 -4.64 -5.64 16.78
N TYR A 116 -3.76 -4.65 16.98
CA TYR A 116 -2.95 -4.55 18.21
C TYR A 116 -3.77 -4.22 19.45
N GLY A 117 -4.84 -3.43 19.32
CA GLY A 117 -5.75 -3.12 20.43
C GLY A 117 -6.43 -4.37 21.01
N LYS A 118 -6.83 -5.32 20.15
CA LYS A 118 -7.41 -6.61 20.60
C LYS A 118 -6.42 -7.41 21.45
N TRP A 119 -5.19 -7.55 20.98
CA TRP A 119 -4.14 -8.28 21.72
C TRP A 119 -3.77 -7.59 23.03
N ALA A 120 -3.68 -6.26 23.05
CA ALA A 120 -3.44 -5.49 24.27
C ALA A 120 -4.54 -5.71 25.32
N LEU A 121 -5.81 -5.73 24.90
CA LEU A 121 -6.96 -6.00 25.79
C LEU A 121 -6.87 -7.43 26.37
N ILE A 122 -6.60 -8.43 25.52
CA ILE A 122 -6.44 -9.83 25.96
C ILE A 122 -5.31 -9.95 26.99
N LEU A 123 -4.15 -9.33 26.73
CA LEU A 123 -3.02 -9.32 27.65
C LEU A 123 -3.37 -8.65 28.99
N ALA A 124 -4.11 -7.54 28.95
CA ALA A 124 -4.56 -6.85 30.15
C ALA A 124 -5.51 -7.71 30.99
N VAL A 125 -6.42 -8.46 30.37
CA VAL A 125 -7.32 -9.40 31.06
C VAL A 125 -6.54 -10.55 31.68
N ILE A 126 -5.58 -11.14 30.96
CA ILE A 126 -4.74 -12.22 31.49
C ILE A 126 -3.90 -11.72 32.68
N ALA A 127 -3.29 -10.54 32.55
CA ALA A 127 -2.53 -9.92 33.64
C ALA A 127 -3.43 -9.67 34.86
N TYR A 128 -4.63 -9.13 34.66
CA TYR A 128 -5.59 -8.91 35.73
C TYR A 128 -5.96 -10.22 36.46
N LEU A 129 -6.25 -11.29 35.73
CA LEU A 129 -6.54 -12.59 36.34
C LEU A 129 -5.33 -13.17 37.09
N TYR A 130 -4.12 -13.03 36.54
CA TYR A 130 -2.89 -13.46 37.20
C TYR A 130 -2.67 -12.74 38.54
N PHE A 131 -2.77 -11.42 38.55
CA PHE A 131 -2.58 -10.61 39.77
C PHE A 131 -3.69 -10.83 40.80
N THR A 132 -4.93 -11.06 40.35
CA THR A 132 -6.10 -11.21 41.23
C THR A 132 -6.21 -12.61 41.80
N PHE A 133 -5.94 -13.67 41.02
CA PHE A 133 -6.23 -15.05 41.42
C PHE A 133 -4.98 -15.91 41.64
N LEU A 134 -3.96 -15.86 40.76
CA LEU A 134 -2.77 -16.74 40.87
C LEU A 134 -1.79 -16.27 41.95
N LYS A 135 -1.45 -14.97 41.94
CA LYS A 135 -0.48 -14.38 42.90
C LYS A 135 -0.85 -14.62 44.38
N PRO A 136 -2.10 -14.44 44.84
CA PRO A 136 -2.43 -14.69 46.24
C PRO A 136 -2.41 -16.19 46.63
N ILE A 137 -2.66 -17.11 45.70
CA ILE A 137 -2.65 -18.55 45.97
C ILE A 137 -1.22 -19.07 46.15
N ILE A 138 -0.29 -18.65 45.29
CA ILE A 138 1.13 -19.04 45.40
C ILE A 138 1.74 -18.49 46.70
N GLY A 139 1.36 -17.27 47.09
CA GLY A 139 1.79 -16.68 48.37
C GLY A 139 1.33 -17.50 49.59
N ARG A 140 0.10 -18.03 49.56
CA ARG A 140 -0.43 -18.88 50.65
C ARG A 140 0.23 -20.26 50.72
N ILE A 141 0.58 -20.85 49.59
CA ILE A 141 1.30 -22.15 49.55
C ILE A 141 2.76 -21.97 50.02
N GLY A 142 3.42 -20.87 49.63
CA GLY A 142 4.78 -20.57 50.07
C GLY A 142 4.89 -20.29 51.57
N GLU A 143 3.83 -19.77 52.19
CA GLU A 143 3.79 -19.54 53.63
C GLU A 143 3.56 -20.82 54.44
N ALA A 144 2.82 -21.79 53.88
CA ALA A 144 2.65 -23.13 54.45
C ALA A 144 3.92 -24.01 54.37
N LEU A 145 4.88 -23.66 53.52
CA LEU A 145 6.19 -24.33 53.41
C LEU A 145 7.30 -23.66 54.24
N LYS A 146 7.01 -22.67 55.07
CA LYS A 146 8.00 -22.17 56.04
C LYS A 146 8.26 -23.27 57.08
N PRO A 147 9.45 -23.92 57.12
CA PRO A 147 9.72 -24.91 58.15
C PRO A 147 9.65 -24.21 59.51
N GLN A 148 8.74 -24.66 60.36
CA GLN A 148 8.71 -24.17 61.74
C GLN A 148 10.01 -24.58 62.43
N PRO A 149 10.68 -23.67 63.16
CA PRO A 149 11.86 -24.05 63.93
C PRO A 149 11.43 -25.11 64.95
N ILE A 150 12.09 -26.28 64.90
CA ILE A 150 11.90 -27.38 65.82
C ILE A 150 12.13 -26.84 67.25
N ARG A 151 11.09 -26.85 68.08
CA ARG A 151 11.24 -26.66 69.53
C ARG A 151 11.90 -27.92 70.08
N LEU A 152 13.19 -27.82 70.43
CA LEU A 152 13.89 -28.82 71.19
C LEU A 152 13.24 -28.91 72.58
N VAL A 153 12.43 -29.95 72.79
CA VAL A 153 12.10 -30.41 74.14
C VAL A 153 13.33 -31.15 74.63
N HIS A 154 14.09 -30.51 75.51
CA HIS A 154 15.09 -31.19 76.32
C HIS A 154 14.31 -32.01 77.34
N ASP A 155 14.35 -33.34 77.21
CA ASP A 155 14.03 -34.23 78.32
C ASP A 155 15.33 -34.98 78.66
N GLU A 156 15.80 -34.71 79.87
CA GLU A 156 16.96 -35.33 80.48
C GLU A 156 16.64 -36.78 80.82
N GLY A 157 17.45 -37.72 80.34
CA GLY A 157 17.34 -39.10 80.82
C GLY A 157 18.21 -40.11 80.10
N GLY A 158 19.42 -40.33 80.64
CA GLY A 158 19.96 -41.68 80.82
C GLY A 158 20.95 -42.21 79.78
N ASN A 159 22.22 -42.24 80.21
CA ASN A 159 23.27 -43.23 79.99
C ASN A 159 23.50 -43.89 78.61
N ASP A 160 24.70 -43.60 78.10
CA ASP A 160 25.79 -44.53 77.79
C ASP A 160 25.46 -45.78 76.96
N GLU A 161 25.95 -45.83 75.70
CA GLU A 161 26.97 -46.80 75.26
C GLU A 161 27.30 -46.63 73.77
N GLU A 162 28.59 -46.72 73.47
CA GLU A 162 29.22 -46.57 72.17
C GLU A 162 28.91 -47.75 71.24
N GLY A 163 28.34 -47.46 70.07
CA GLY A 163 28.13 -48.41 68.98
C GLY A 163 27.81 -47.66 67.70
N GLU A 164 28.49 -48.01 66.62
CA GLU A 164 28.48 -47.37 65.29
C GLU A 164 27.15 -46.72 64.90
N HIS A 165 27.18 -45.40 64.67
CA HIS A 165 26.05 -44.61 64.19
C HIS A 165 25.66 -45.01 62.75
N MET A 166 24.91 -46.11 62.60
CA MET A 166 24.04 -46.27 61.45
C MET A 166 22.85 -45.33 61.68
N PRO A 167 22.55 -44.36 60.78
CA PRO A 167 21.42 -43.48 60.99
C PRO A 167 20.17 -44.34 61.11
N ARG A 168 19.40 -44.22 62.21
CA ARG A 168 18.13 -44.96 62.45
C ARG A 168 17.12 -44.85 61.30
N GLY A 169 17.33 -43.92 60.36
CA GLY A 169 16.59 -43.86 59.10
C GLY A 169 16.83 -45.05 58.16
N TYR A 170 18.01 -45.69 58.17
CA TYR A 170 18.36 -46.79 57.26
C TYR A 170 17.54 -48.04 57.54
N GLU A 171 17.32 -48.39 58.81
CA GLU A 171 16.44 -49.50 59.20
C GLU A 171 15.00 -49.24 58.78
N SER A 172 14.48 -48.02 59.01
CA SER A 172 13.12 -47.65 58.58
C SER A 172 12.97 -47.69 57.04
N ASN A 173 14.02 -47.30 56.31
CA ASN A 173 14.03 -47.32 54.86
C ASN A 173 14.10 -48.74 54.31
N LEU A 174 14.84 -49.63 54.99
CA LEU A 174 14.95 -51.04 54.62
C LEU A 174 13.63 -51.78 54.88
N GLU A 175 12.95 -51.52 55.99
CA GLU A 175 11.62 -52.08 56.27
C GLU A 175 10.60 -51.63 55.23
N ARG A 176 10.60 -50.33 54.88
CA ARG A 176 9.70 -49.76 53.88
C ARG A 176 9.97 -50.30 52.47
N ALA A 177 11.24 -50.50 52.11
CA ALA A 177 11.62 -51.13 50.85
C ALA A 177 11.21 -52.61 50.79
N LYS A 178 11.37 -53.36 51.88
CA LYS A 178 10.91 -54.76 52.00
C LYS A 178 9.39 -54.86 51.88
N GLN A 179 8.65 -53.91 52.46
CA GLN A 179 7.18 -53.88 52.40
C GLN A 179 6.68 -53.55 50.99
N LEU A 180 7.26 -52.55 50.34
CA LEU A 180 6.98 -52.22 48.93
C LEU A 180 7.27 -53.39 47.97
N ALA A 181 8.33 -54.17 48.23
CA ALA A 181 8.65 -55.34 47.42
C ALA A 181 7.64 -56.49 47.58
N ARG A 182 6.96 -56.58 48.73
CA ARG A 182 5.86 -57.55 48.93
C ARG A 182 4.56 -57.09 48.30
N ASP A 183 4.26 -55.80 48.42
CA ASP A 183 2.98 -55.24 47.97
C ASP A 183 2.92 -55.06 46.45
N ASP A 184 4.03 -54.67 45.81
CA ASP A 184 4.11 -54.53 44.35
C ASP A 184 5.42 -55.09 43.77
N PRO A 185 5.47 -56.42 43.52
CA PRO A 185 6.66 -57.05 42.94
C PRO A 185 6.93 -56.59 41.50
N LYS A 186 5.92 -56.08 40.78
CA LYS A 186 6.08 -55.65 39.38
C LYS A 186 6.80 -54.32 39.28
N MET A 187 6.50 -53.38 40.19
CA MET A 187 7.24 -52.11 40.30
C MET A 187 8.72 -52.34 40.59
N VAL A 188 9.05 -53.20 41.56
CA VAL A 188 10.44 -53.50 41.92
C VAL A 188 11.17 -54.20 40.76
N ALA A 189 10.51 -55.12 40.05
CA ALA A 189 11.07 -55.76 38.87
C ALA A 189 11.39 -54.76 37.74
N ASN A 190 10.56 -53.73 37.53
CA ASN A 190 10.85 -52.69 36.55
C ASN A 190 12.08 -51.86 36.95
N VAL A 191 12.25 -51.54 38.24
CA VAL A 191 13.42 -50.80 38.72
C VAL A 191 14.70 -51.64 38.63
N VAL A 192 14.64 -52.92 38.98
CA VAL A 192 15.80 -53.82 38.80
C VAL A 192 16.10 -54.01 37.31
N LYS A 193 15.07 -54.09 36.46
CA LYS A 193 15.24 -54.16 35.00
C LYS A 193 15.88 -52.91 34.42
N THR A 194 15.56 -51.70 34.91
CA THR A 194 16.23 -50.47 34.44
C THR A 194 17.69 -50.40 34.88
N TRP A 195 18.03 -50.96 36.05
CA TRP A 195 19.41 -51.04 36.51
C TRP A 195 20.23 -52.12 35.82
N VAL A 196 19.63 -53.27 35.51
CA VAL A 196 20.31 -54.38 34.82
C VAL A 196 20.37 -54.16 33.30
N GLY A 197 19.37 -53.51 32.71
CA GLY A 197 19.29 -53.23 31.27
C GLY A 197 19.94 -51.91 30.84
N GLY A 198 20.58 -51.17 31.76
CA GLY A 198 21.24 -49.89 31.46
C GLY A 198 22.71 -50.01 31.02
N ASN A 199 23.22 -51.23 30.78
CA ASN A 199 24.64 -51.50 30.51
C ASN A 199 24.92 -52.25 29.18
N GLU A 200 24.03 -52.10 28.18
CA GLU A 200 24.30 -52.39 26.75
C GLU A 200 23.95 -51.18 25.87
#